data_AF-A0AA88HXL1-F1
#
_entry.id   AF-A0AA88HXL1-F1
#
_cell.length_a   1.000
_cell.length_b   1.000
_cell.length_c   1.000
_cell.angle_alpha   90.00
_cell.angle_beta   90.00
_cell.angle_gamma   90.00
#
_symmetry.space_group_name_H-M   'P 1'
#
loop_
_entity.id
_entity.type
_entity.pdbx_description
1 polymer ?
#
loop_
_entity_poly.entity_id
_entity_poly.type
_entity_poly.pdbx_seq_one_letter_code
_entity_poly.pdbx_strand_id
1 'polypeptide(L)'
;MSDSLQSIRVHKIWVVSGQFEYDATLILYGPLAGKTEKVLCAYLLIWVGDRGHETLVTFDMPVAAVDKITAYIKNVKDYAAPKSNQVFSQHVFQKREQLETESLDKFITELKFLSKLVATLR
;
A
#
# COMPACT_ATOMS: atom_id res chain seq x y z
N MET A 1 21.63 8.56 6.99
CA MET A 1 20.21 9.01 7.11
C MET A 1 19.46 8.97 5.77
N SER A 2 20.12 9.05 4.61
CA SER A 2 19.46 8.93 3.29
C SER A 2 19.00 7.51 2.96
N ASP A 3 19.78 6.48 3.31
CA ASP A 3 19.50 5.10 2.92
C ASP A 3 18.28 4.50 3.63
N SER A 4 18.05 4.91 4.88
CA SER A 4 16.85 4.52 5.64
C SER A 4 15.58 5.13 5.04
N LEU A 5 15.63 6.36 4.55
CA LEU A 5 14.49 7.02 3.89
C LEU A 5 14.23 6.43 2.49
N GLN A 6 15.27 6.07 1.75
CA GLN A 6 15.17 5.35 0.48
C GLN A 6 14.50 3.98 0.69
N SER A 7 14.97 3.20 1.67
CA SER A 7 14.38 1.90 2.03
C SER A 7 12.90 2.01 2.42
N ILE A 8 12.51 3.02 3.21
CA ILE A 8 11.11 3.29 3.58
C ILE A 8 10.26 3.58 2.33
N ARG A 9 10.80 4.36 1.39
CA ARG A 9 10.09 4.72 0.16
C ARG A 9 9.86 3.49 -0.71
N VAL A 10 10.88 2.64 -0.86
CA VAL A 10 10.81 1.40 -1.64
C VAL A 10 9.85 0.39 -1.01
N HIS A 11 9.87 0.23 0.32
CA HIS A 11 8.92 -0.64 1.02
C HIS A 11 7.47 -0.18 0.86
N LYS A 12 7.18 1.11 1.04
CA LYS A 12 5.82 1.63 0.81
C LYS A 12 5.38 1.47 -0.64
N ILE A 13 6.27 1.69 -1.60
CA ILE A 13 5.99 1.49 -3.02
C ILE A 13 5.67 0.01 -3.31
N TRP A 14 6.44 -0.93 -2.74
CA TRP A 14 6.23 -2.37 -2.95
C TRP A 14 4.94 -2.90 -2.30
N VAL A 15 4.54 -2.36 -1.14
CA VAL A 15 3.24 -2.72 -0.55
C VAL A 15 2.07 -2.14 -1.36
N VAL A 16 2.23 -0.94 -1.94
CA VAL A 16 1.17 -0.26 -2.72
C VAL A 16 1.07 -0.78 -4.16
N SER A 17 2.13 -1.36 -4.73
CA SER A 17 2.17 -1.81 -6.13
C SER A 17 1.41 -3.11 -6.41
N GLY A 18 0.78 -3.74 -5.39
CA GLY A 18 0.13 -5.05 -5.50
C GLY A 18 1.11 -6.23 -5.58
N GLN A 19 2.42 -5.97 -5.68
CA GLN A 19 3.46 -7.00 -5.64
C GLN A 19 3.53 -7.70 -4.27
N PHE A 20 3.29 -6.97 -3.18
CA PHE A 20 3.20 -7.55 -1.84
C PHE A 20 2.17 -8.68 -1.75
N GLU A 21 1.00 -8.54 -2.39
CA GLU A 21 -0.03 -9.59 -2.34
C GLU A 21 0.40 -10.83 -3.11
N TYR A 22 0.99 -10.62 -4.29
CA TYR A 22 1.49 -11.69 -5.13
C TYR A 22 2.62 -12.46 -4.43
N ASP A 23 3.59 -11.74 -3.89
CA ASP A 23 4.73 -12.30 -3.17
C ASP A 23 4.28 -13.01 -1.87
N ALA A 24 3.36 -12.40 -1.12
CA ALA A 24 2.75 -13.03 0.05
C ALA A 24 2.01 -14.31 -0.34
N THR A 25 1.24 -14.29 -1.42
CA THR A 25 0.52 -15.47 -1.93
C THR A 25 1.50 -16.57 -2.33
N LEU A 26 2.57 -16.23 -3.04
CA LEU A 26 3.59 -17.19 -3.47
C LEU A 26 4.26 -17.89 -2.27
N ILE A 27 4.59 -17.14 -1.23
CA ILE A 27 5.23 -17.67 -0.02
C ILE A 27 4.25 -18.49 0.83
N LEU A 28 3.00 -18.03 0.94
CA LEU A 28 1.97 -18.69 1.75
C LEU A 28 1.47 -20.00 1.13
N TYR A 29 1.27 -20.02 -0.19
CA TYR A 29 0.80 -21.20 -0.92
C TYR A 29 1.92 -22.09 -1.46
N GLY A 30 3.18 -21.64 -1.41
CA GLY A 30 4.35 -22.44 -1.77
C GLY A 30 4.97 -23.11 -0.54
N PRO A 31 6.09 -22.59 -0.01
CA PRO A 31 6.87 -23.24 1.04
C PRO A 31 6.17 -23.35 2.41
N LEU A 32 5.13 -22.56 2.65
CA LEU A 32 4.37 -22.58 3.91
C LEU A 32 3.01 -23.27 3.78
N ALA A 33 2.73 -23.93 2.64
CA ALA A 33 1.50 -24.66 2.42
C ALA A 33 1.29 -25.74 3.51
N GLY A 34 0.10 -25.73 4.13
CA GLY A 34 -0.26 -26.70 5.17
C GLY A 34 0.20 -26.35 6.59
N LYS A 35 0.85 -25.21 6.81
CA LYS A 35 1.15 -24.72 8.17
C LYS A 35 -0.08 -24.07 8.80
N THR A 36 -0.13 -24.06 10.14
CA THR A 36 -1.20 -23.42 10.89
C THR A 36 -1.16 -21.90 10.69
N GLU A 37 -2.33 -21.25 10.70
CA GLU A 37 -2.44 -19.81 10.44
C GLU A 37 -1.60 -18.96 11.40
N LYS A 38 -1.43 -19.40 12.66
CA LYS A 38 -0.54 -18.77 13.66
C LYS A 38 0.91 -18.72 13.18
N VAL A 39 1.41 -19.80 12.58
CA VAL A 39 2.78 -19.86 12.05
C VAL A 39 2.89 -18.95 10.84
N LEU A 40 1.87 -18.89 9.98
CA LEU A 40 1.84 -18.00 8.84
C LEU A 40 1.89 -16.52 9.27
N CYS A 41 1.17 -16.14 10.32
CA CYS A 41 1.20 -14.78 10.88
C CYS A 41 2.60 -14.43 11.43
N ALA A 42 3.25 -15.36 12.14
CA ALA A 42 4.62 -15.16 12.62
C ALA A 42 5.64 -15.00 11.47
N TYR A 43 5.52 -15.80 10.40
CA TYR A 43 6.37 -15.67 9.22
C TYR A 43 6.14 -14.33 8.49
N LEU A 44 4.90 -13.86 8.43
CA LEU A 44 4.61 -12.55 7.86
C LEU A 44 5.32 -11.44 8.65
N LEU A 45 5.26 -11.47 9.99
CA LEU A 45 5.94 -10.48 10.85
C LEU A 45 7.46 -10.45 10.62
N ILE A 46 8.09 -11.61 10.45
CA ILE A 46 9.51 -11.72 10.10
C ILE A 46 9.79 -11.08 8.74
N TRP A 47 8.88 -11.24 7.78
CA TRP A 47 9.07 -10.78 6.41
C TRP A 47 8.90 -9.27 6.24
N VAL A 48 8.01 -8.62 7.00
CA VAL A 48 7.89 -7.14 6.98
C VAL A 48 9.08 -6.45 7.66
N GLY A 49 9.90 -7.21 8.41
CA GLY A 49 11.11 -6.72 9.08
C GLY A 49 10.83 -5.81 10.28
N ASP A 50 11.90 -5.29 10.90
CA ASP A 50 11.85 -4.64 12.22
C ASP A 50 10.86 -3.47 12.33
N ARG A 51 10.83 -2.58 11.32
CA ARG A 51 9.87 -1.46 11.27
C ARG A 51 8.44 -1.91 10.97
N GLY A 52 8.29 -2.97 10.19
CA GLY A 52 7.02 -3.63 9.95
C GLY A 52 6.44 -4.18 11.24
N HIS A 53 7.31 -4.79 12.05
CA HIS A 53 6.96 -5.34 13.34
C HIS A 53 6.50 -4.26 14.32
N GLU A 54 7.26 -3.16 14.46
CA GLU A 54 6.84 -2.01 15.30
C GLU A 54 5.47 -1.45 14.88
N THR A 55 5.24 -1.34 13.57
CA THR A 55 3.97 -0.84 13.01
C THR A 55 2.82 -1.83 13.25
N LEU A 56 3.08 -3.14 13.10
CA LEU A 56 2.08 -4.19 13.28
C LEU A 56 1.70 -4.37 14.75
N VAL A 57 2.63 -4.17 15.68
CA VAL A 57 2.36 -4.14 17.12
C VAL A 57 1.47 -2.96 17.50
N THR A 58 1.58 -1.81 16.81
CA THR A 58 0.66 -0.69 17.01
C THR A 58 -0.74 -0.89 16.44
N PHE A 59 -1.01 -1.95 15.66
CA PHE A 59 -2.36 -2.23 15.21
C PHE A 59 -3.17 -2.92 16.32
N ASP A 60 -4.22 -2.23 16.77
CA ASP A 60 -5.14 -2.75 17.77
C ASP A 60 -6.08 -3.79 17.13
N MET A 61 -5.63 -5.05 17.09
CA MET A 61 -6.38 -6.14 16.47
C MET A 61 -7.27 -6.86 17.48
N PRO A 62 -8.54 -7.16 17.13
CA PRO A 62 -9.39 -7.95 18.00
C PRO A 62 -8.83 -9.37 18.16
N VAL A 63 -8.96 -9.96 19.36
CA VAL A 63 -8.40 -11.28 19.73
C VAL A 63 -8.77 -12.38 18.72
N ALA A 64 -9.97 -12.32 18.12
CA ALA A 64 -10.43 -13.26 17.10
C ALA A 64 -9.78 -13.12 15.71
N ALA A 65 -9.05 -12.02 15.47
CA ALA A 65 -8.36 -11.73 14.21
C ALA A 65 -6.83 -11.91 14.31
N VAL A 66 -6.28 -12.05 15.51
CA VAL A 66 -4.84 -12.27 15.75
C VAL A 66 -4.34 -13.56 15.11
N ASP A 67 -5.21 -14.55 14.94
CA ASP A 67 -4.85 -15.83 14.32
C ASP A 67 -5.08 -15.85 12.80
N LYS A 68 -5.64 -14.79 12.21
CA LYS A 68 -6.04 -14.76 10.79
C LYS A 68 -5.07 -13.93 9.96
N ILE A 69 -4.37 -14.60 9.05
CA ILE A 69 -3.43 -13.93 8.15
C ILE A 69 -4.07 -12.89 7.24
N THR A 70 -5.35 -13.10 6.88
CA THR A 70 -6.11 -12.16 6.05
C THR A 70 -6.30 -10.80 6.72
N ALA A 71 -6.44 -10.77 8.05
CA ALA A 71 -6.56 -9.53 8.80
C ALA A 71 -5.24 -8.75 8.82
N TYR A 72 -4.12 -9.45 8.99
CA TYR A 72 -2.79 -8.86 8.93
C TYR A 72 -2.47 -8.26 7.56
N ILE A 73 -2.71 -9.01 6.48
CA ILE A 73 -2.50 -8.52 5.12
C ILE A 73 -3.35 -7.27 4.87
N LYS A 74 -4.60 -7.25 5.31
CA LYS A 74 -5.48 -6.09 5.18
C LYS A 74 -4.94 -4.86 5.93
N ASN A 75 -4.53 -5.01 7.19
CA ASN A 75 -4.01 -3.89 7.99
C ASN A 75 -2.71 -3.32 7.41
N VAL A 76 -1.84 -4.18 6.90
CA VAL A 76 -0.62 -3.76 6.21
C VAL A 76 -0.94 -2.97 4.94
N LYS A 77 -1.93 -3.41 4.16
CA LYS A 77 -2.43 -2.64 3.00
C LYS A 77 -3.00 -1.30 3.41
N ASP A 78 -3.89 -1.27 4.40
CA ASP A 78 -4.56 -0.05 4.84
C ASP A 78 -3.55 0.99 5.38
N TYR A 79 -2.48 0.53 6.02
CA TYR A 79 -1.39 1.38 6.47
C TYR A 79 -0.49 1.89 5.35
N ALA A 80 -0.16 1.03 4.39
CA ALA A 80 0.66 1.40 3.26
C ALA A 80 -0.09 2.21 2.21
N ALA A 81 -1.42 2.09 2.18
CA ALA A 81 -2.28 2.79 1.24
C ALA A 81 -1.99 4.29 1.29
N PRO A 82 -1.80 4.93 0.13
CA PRO A 82 -1.59 6.36 0.07
C PRO A 82 -2.83 7.04 0.66
N LYS A 83 -2.67 7.72 1.80
CA LYS A 83 -3.73 8.56 2.36
C LYS A 83 -4.04 9.64 1.35
N SER A 84 -5.24 9.60 0.76
CA SER A 84 -5.65 10.63 -0.19
C SER A 84 -5.86 11.93 0.58
N ASN A 85 -5.10 12.96 0.23
CA ASN A 85 -5.27 14.29 0.77
C ASN A 85 -6.01 15.12 -0.26
N GLN A 86 -7.27 15.46 0.03
CA GLN A 86 -8.13 16.21 -0.87
C GLN A 86 -7.51 17.53 -1.33
N VAL A 87 -6.88 18.26 -0.40
CA VAL A 87 -6.23 19.56 -0.69
C VAL A 87 -5.06 19.37 -1.65
N PHE A 88 -4.27 18.32 -1.42
CA PHE A 88 -3.16 17.99 -2.32
C PHE A 88 -3.67 17.58 -3.71
N SER A 89 -4.69 16.75 -3.80
CA SER A 89 -5.28 16.33 -5.08
C SER A 89 -5.88 17.51 -5.86
N GLN A 90 -6.56 18.43 -5.18
CA GLN A 90 -7.08 19.67 -5.79
C GLN A 90 -5.95 20.55 -6.31
N HIS A 91 -4.90 20.73 -5.52
CA HIS A 91 -3.72 21.52 -5.92
C HIS A 91 -3.02 20.92 -7.14
N VAL A 92 -2.86 19.59 -7.19
CA VAL A 92 -2.27 18.90 -8.36
C VAL A 92 -3.15 19.05 -9.59
N PHE A 93 -4.47 18.95 -9.45
CA PHE A 93 -5.41 19.16 -10.57
C PHE A 93 -5.35 20.60 -11.11
N GLN A 94 -5.35 21.60 -10.23
CA GLN A 94 -5.29 23.02 -10.62
C GLN A 94 -3.96 23.42 -11.25
N LYS A 95 -2.86 22.74 -10.88
CA LYS A 95 -1.52 22.98 -11.43
C LYS A 95 -1.24 22.26 -12.75
N ARG A 96 -2.14 21.38 -13.21
CA ARG A 96 -1.91 20.61 -14.44
C ARG A 96 -2.20 21.48 -15.66
N GLU A 97 -1.13 21.98 -16.28
CA GLU A 97 -1.17 22.73 -17.54
C GLU A 97 -0.83 21.81 -18.73
N GLN A 98 -1.41 22.06 -19.90
CA GLN A 98 -1.11 21.28 -21.11
C GLN A 98 0.31 21.61 -21.59
N LEU A 99 1.11 20.59 -21.85
CA LEU A 99 2.46 20.77 -22.40
C LEU A 99 2.40 20.99 -23.91
N GLU A 100 3.31 21.79 -24.46
CA GLU A 100 3.35 22.15 -25.89
C GLU A 100 3.47 20.93 -26.82
N THR A 101 4.10 19.85 -26.34
CA THR A 101 4.32 18.60 -27.09
C THR A 101 3.22 17.55 -26.88
N GLU A 102 2.21 17.83 -26.04
CA GLU A 102 1.20 16.87 -25.65
C GLU A 102 -0.10 17.02 -26.47
N SER A 103 -0.64 15.90 -26.94
CA SER A 103 -1.95 15.89 -27.59
C SER A 103 -3.06 16.18 -26.58
N LEU A 104 -4.05 16.94 -27.04
CA LEU A 104 -5.20 17.35 -26.21
C LEU A 104 -5.97 16.16 -25.62
N ASP A 105 -6.06 15.03 -26.34
CA ASP A 105 -6.71 13.82 -25.83
C ASP A 105 -5.98 13.20 -24.63
N LYS A 106 -4.64 13.22 -24.62
CA LYS A 106 -3.85 12.73 -23.48
C LYS A 106 -4.07 13.62 -22.26
N PHE A 107 -4.04 14.94 -22.48
CA PHE A 107 -4.29 15.93 -21.43
C PHE A 107 -5.69 15.79 -20.81
N ILE A 108 -6.73 15.67 -21.64
CA ILE A 108 -8.11 15.47 -21.16
C ILE A 108 -8.25 14.14 -20.41
N THR A 109 -7.57 13.09 -20.88
CA THR A 109 -7.61 11.77 -20.23
C THR A 109 -7.00 11.83 -18.83
N GLU A 110 -5.86 12.51 -18.68
CA GLU A 110 -5.23 12.72 -17.37
C GLU A 110 -6.05 13.62 -16.46
N LEU A 111 -6.64 14.71 -16.96
CA LEU A 111 -7.54 15.56 -16.17
C LEU A 111 -8.77 14.78 -15.68
N LYS A 112 -9.35 13.91 -16.51
CA LYS A 112 -10.45 13.01 -16.09
C LYS A 112 -10.01 12.01 -15.03
N PHE A 113 -8.76 11.58 -15.05
CA PHE A 113 -8.21 10.70 -14.01
C PHE A 113 -8.02 11.46 -12.69
N LEU A 114 -7.43 12.65 -12.75
CA LEU A 114 -7.21 13.51 -11.58
C LEU A 114 -8.53 14.00 -10.97
N SER A 115 -9.56 14.28 -11.76
CA SER A 115 -10.88 14.70 -11.25
C SER A 115 -11.59 13.59 -10.49
N LYS A 116 -11.43 12.33 -10.90
CA LYS A 116 -11.95 11.18 -10.16
C LYS A 116 -11.32 11.08 -8.78
N LEU A 117 -10.00 11.30 -8.67
CA LEU A 117 -9.29 11.31 -7.39
C LEU A 117 -9.75 12.41 -6.44
N VAL A 118 -10.24 13.53 -6.97
CA VAL A 118 -10.84 14.63 -6.18
C VAL A 118 -12.28 14.32 -5.76
N ALA A 119 -13.04 13.63 -6.60
CA ALA A 119 -14.47 13.34 -6.38
C ALA A 119 -14.76 12.22 -5.38
N THR A 120 -13.86 11.25 -5.20
CA THR A 120 -14.07 10.10 -4.29
C THR A 120 -14.04 10.47 -2.78
N LEU A 121 -13.86 11.75 -2.44
CA LEU A 121 -13.77 12.26 -1.07
C LEU A 121 -14.92 13.22 -0.70
N ARG A 122 -16.04 13.17 -1.42
CA ARG A 122 -17.26 13.92 -1.11
C ARG A 122 -18.38 13.03 -0.62
#